data_AF-A0A177NNH5-F1
#
_entry.id   AF-A0A177NNH5-F1
#
_cell.length_a   1.000
_cell.length_b   1.000
_cell.length_c   1.000
_cell.angle_alpha   90.00
_cell.angle_beta   90.00
_cell.angle_gamma   90.00
#
_symmetry.space_group_name_H-M   'P 1'
#
loop_
_entity.id
_entity.type
_entity.pdbx_description
1 polymer ?
#
loop_
_entity_poly.entity_id
_entity_poly.type
_entity_poly.pdbx_seq_one_letter_code
_entity_poly.pdbx_strand_id
1 'polypeptide(L)'
;MLNSASNSSKFKPILNERDIRSDTTKIHIFDLSLEQAITLIALHTYAQIEMPKSLLEIDTLSIMPFSPQARYGHYLINQLLKTELIMNSSIDDTFSYNGINILLRKPIEFAWRVPAEYRTLLCEDIREYLEQETLPDPWANQLTEVVCALRLAECQEFFDECTTERHFSVSDTSKHSFTIMLSELLNKYSVAQCQFLILESAKMASDALAKRTCNSYYIIDQMINICAEFINEIKKEKRELPDLKQNLRPIRSMINQVVYEVILPGFDGFRAPLSKLII
;
A
#
# COMPACT_ATOMS: atom_id res chain seq x y z
N MET A 1 -48.31 -29.28 -29.08
CA MET A 1 -48.46 -27.97 -28.45
C MET A 1 -47.91 -28.07 -27.03
N LEU A 2 -46.66 -27.68 -26.83
CA LEU A 2 -46.03 -27.52 -25.51
C LEU A 2 -45.74 -26.03 -25.39
N ASN A 3 -46.59 -25.31 -24.65
CA ASN A 3 -46.36 -23.91 -24.33
C ASN A 3 -45.72 -23.80 -22.95
N SER A 4 -44.57 -23.14 -22.99
CA SER A 4 -43.83 -22.51 -21.93
C SER A 4 -44.65 -21.42 -21.22
N ALA A 5 -44.55 -21.39 -19.89
CA ALA A 5 -44.78 -20.20 -19.06
C ALA A 5 -43.97 -20.38 -17.76
N SER A 6 -42.76 -19.83 -17.65
CA SER A 6 -42.46 -18.49 -17.11
C SER A 6 -42.92 -18.27 -15.66
N ASN A 7 -42.35 -19.04 -14.72
CA ASN A 7 -42.36 -18.66 -13.31
C ASN A 7 -41.31 -17.56 -13.07
N SER A 8 -41.75 -16.32 -13.12
CA SER A 8 -41.02 -15.16 -12.60
C SER A 8 -41.07 -15.18 -11.07
N SER A 9 -40.15 -15.91 -10.44
CA SER A 9 -39.92 -15.75 -9.00
C SER A 9 -39.25 -14.39 -8.76
N LYS A 10 -40.03 -13.44 -8.28
CA LYS A 10 -39.56 -12.20 -7.65
C LYS A 10 -38.57 -12.54 -6.54
N PHE A 11 -37.27 -12.56 -6.86
CA PHE A 11 -36.23 -12.42 -5.86
C PHE A 11 -36.21 -10.96 -5.41
N LYS A 12 -36.92 -10.66 -4.32
CA LYS A 12 -36.56 -9.53 -3.48
C LYS A 12 -35.31 -9.98 -2.71
N PRO A 13 -34.18 -9.27 -2.79
CA PRO A 13 -33.12 -9.50 -1.82
C PRO A 13 -33.70 -9.11 -0.46
N ILE A 14 -33.85 -10.10 0.42
CA ILE A 14 -34.09 -9.87 1.83
C ILE A 14 -32.77 -9.30 2.34
N LEU A 15 -32.64 -7.97 2.32
CA LEU A 15 -31.79 -7.28 3.27
C LEU A 15 -32.35 -7.67 4.64
N ASN A 16 -31.72 -8.65 5.29
CA ASN A 16 -31.94 -8.89 6.70
C ASN A 16 -31.48 -7.61 7.43
N GLU A 17 -32.42 -6.73 7.74
CA GLU A 17 -32.28 -5.57 8.63
C GLU A 17 -31.93 -5.96 10.08
N ARG A 18 -31.31 -7.14 10.30
CA ARG A 18 -31.12 -7.77 11.61
C ARG A 18 -29.68 -7.79 12.13
N ASP A 19 -28.77 -7.04 11.51
CA ASP A 19 -27.42 -6.81 12.07
C ASP A 19 -26.99 -5.34 12.06
N ILE A 20 -27.95 -4.40 12.05
CA ILE A 20 -27.67 -3.04 12.54
C ILE A 20 -27.74 -3.16 14.07
N ARG A 21 -26.63 -3.53 14.72
CA ARG A 21 -26.53 -3.46 16.17
C ARG A 21 -26.85 -2.03 16.61
N SER A 22 -27.97 -1.88 17.30
CA SER A 22 -28.41 -0.63 17.94
C SER A 22 -27.61 -0.29 19.21
N ASP A 23 -26.63 -1.11 19.59
CA ASP A 23 -25.64 -0.77 20.61
C ASP A 23 -24.38 -0.25 19.91
N THR A 24 -24.42 1.03 19.53
CA THR A 24 -23.23 1.74 19.07
C THR A 24 -22.34 2.01 20.29
N THR A 25 -21.47 1.06 20.63
CA THR A 25 -20.25 1.41 21.36
C THR A 25 -19.56 2.46 20.52
N LYS A 26 -19.63 3.74 20.92
CA LYS A 26 -18.94 4.82 20.24
C LYS A 26 -17.44 4.53 20.36
N ILE A 27 -16.84 4.06 19.26
CA ILE A 27 -15.39 3.84 19.16
C ILE A 27 -14.73 5.20 19.27
N HIS A 28 -13.97 5.40 20.35
CA HIS A 28 -13.18 6.60 20.52
C HIS A 28 -12.00 6.59 19.54
N ILE A 29 -11.55 7.76 19.08
CA ILE A 29 -10.46 7.86 18.11
C ILE A 29 -9.18 7.11 18.55
N PHE A 30 -8.88 7.12 19.84
CA PHE A 30 -7.71 6.45 20.42
C PHE A 30 -7.89 4.95 20.64
N ASP A 31 -9.09 4.42 20.37
CA ASP A 31 -9.30 2.97 20.27
C ASP A 31 -8.75 2.43 18.93
N LEU A 32 -8.46 3.32 17.97
CA LEU A 32 -7.84 2.98 16.69
C LEU A 32 -6.31 3.12 16.77
N SER A 33 -5.62 2.16 16.16
CA SER A 33 -4.20 2.32 15.83
C SER A 33 -4.02 3.44 14.79
N LEU A 34 -2.81 3.98 14.71
CA LEU A 34 -2.47 4.98 13.71
C LEU A 34 -2.68 4.44 12.29
N GLU A 35 -2.31 3.17 12.04
CA GLU A 35 -2.55 2.50 10.75
C GLU A 35 -4.05 2.45 10.40
N GLN A 36 -4.90 2.12 11.37
CA GLN A 36 -6.34 2.07 11.17
C GLN A 36 -6.91 3.46 10.88
N ALA A 37 -6.46 4.48 11.61
CA ALA A 37 -6.83 5.87 11.37
C ALA A 37 -6.42 6.35 9.96
N ILE A 38 -5.17 6.13 9.57
CA ILE A 38 -4.66 6.46 8.22
C ILE A 38 -5.46 5.75 7.13
N THR A 39 -5.71 4.45 7.32
CA THR A 39 -6.48 3.62 6.38
C THR A 39 -7.90 4.17 6.22
N LEU A 40 -8.54 4.54 7.32
CA LEU A 40 -9.88 5.11 7.32
C LEU A 40 -9.94 6.44 6.56
N ILE A 41 -8.98 7.34 6.80
CA ILE A 41 -8.90 8.63 6.09
C ILE A 41 -8.60 8.44 4.60
N ALA A 42 -7.71 7.50 4.24
CA ALA A 42 -7.42 7.19 2.84
C ALA A 42 -8.68 6.66 2.12
N LEU A 43 -9.44 5.75 2.76
CA LEU A 43 -10.70 5.23 2.22
C LEU A 43 -11.80 6.31 2.13
N HIS A 44 -11.89 7.19 3.14
CA HIS A 44 -12.85 8.29 3.13
C HIS A 44 -12.57 9.26 1.98
N THR A 45 -11.29 9.57 1.74
CA THR A 45 -10.84 10.43 0.65
C THR A 45 -11.10 9.77 -0.71
N TYR A 46 -10.81 8.47 -0.86
CA TYR A 46 -11.14 7.67 -2.05
C TYR A 46 -12.63 7.76 -2.40
N ALA A 47 -13.50 7.53 -1.40
CA ALA A 47 -14.94 7.54 -1.59
C ALA A 47 -15.47 8.91 -2.03
N GLN A 48 -14.84 10.02 -1.62
CA GLN A 48 -15.22 11.36 -2.07
C GLN A 48 -14.78 11.65 -3.51
N ILE A 49 -13.62 11.14 -3.94
CA ILE A 49 -13.08 11.34 -5.29
C ILE A 49 -13.86 10.53 -6.34
N GLU A 50 -14.31 9.32 -6.02
CA GLU A 50 -15.07 8.47 -6.97
C GLU A 50 -16.59 8.71 -6.96
N MET A 51 -17.11 9.56 -6.06
CA MET A 51 -18.55 9.85 -5.94
C MET A 51 -19.08 11.13 -6.62
N PRO A 52 -18.47 11.77 -7.65
CA PRO A 52 -19.26 12.59 -8.56
C PRO A 52 -20.11 11.65 -9.41
N LYS A 53 -21.35 11.39 -8.97
CA LYS A 53 -22.40 10.62 -9.66
C LYS A 53 -22.89 11.26 -10.97
N SER A 54 -22.06 12.00 -11.68
CA SER A 54 -22.41 12.55 -12.99
C SER A 54 -21.16 12.66 -13.84
N LEU A 55 -21.26 12.07 -15.04
CA LEU A 55 -20.29 12.04 -16.14
C LEU A 55 -19.43 10.77 -16.15
N LEU A 56 -20.06 9.73 -16.69
CA LEU A 56 -19.42 8.77 -17.59
C LEU A 56 -18.48 9.51 -18.54
N GLU A 57 -17.18 9.36 -18.30
CA GLU A 57 -16.08 9.30 -19.28
C GLU A 57 -14.77 9.28 -18.46
N ILE A 58 -14.51 8.16 -17.78
CA ILE A 58 -13.27 7.96 -17.01
C ILE A 58 -12.51 6.79 -17.63
N ASP A 59 -12.01 7.01 -18.85
CA ASP A 59 -10.92 6.20 -19.42
C ASP A 59 -9.54 6.88 -19.19
N THR A 60 -9.49 7.96 -18.40
CA THR A 60 -8.28 8.81 -18.27
C THR A 60 -7.97 9.33 -16.87
N LEU A 61 -8.73 9.00 -15.81
CA LEU A 61 -8.23 9.25 -14.46
C LEU A 61 -7.20 8.17 -14.14
N SER A 62 -5.93 8.54 -14.18
CA SER A 62 -4.82 7.79 -13.58
C SER A 62 -5.23 7.38 -12.17
N ILE A 63 -5.71 6.15 -12.00
CA ILE A 63 -6.23 5.64 -10.72
C ILE A 63 -5.04 5.53 -9.79
N MET A 64 -4.90 6.52 -8.91
CA MET A 64 -3.93 6.49 -7.83
C MET A 64 -4.14 5.20 -7.01
N PRO A 65 -3.12 4.36 -6.82
CA PRO A 65 -3.27 3.12 -6.09
C PRO A 65 -3.63 3.42 -4.62
N PHE A 66 -4.42 2.54 -3.99
CA PHE A 66 -4.76 2.69 -2.57
C PHE A 66 -3.50 2.62 -1.70
N SER A 67 -2.65 1.62 -1.93
CA SER A 67 -1.38 1.37 -1.24
C SER A 67 -0.29 1.02 -2.26
N PRO A 68 1.01 1.22 -1.96
CA PRO A 68 2.10 0.89 -2.90
C PRO A 68 2.12 -0.61 -3.21
N GLN A 69 2.00 -1.48 -2.20
CA GLN A 69 1.96 -2.92 -2.42
C GLN A 69 0.59 -3.52 -2.10
N ALA A 70 0.10 -4.42 -2.95
CA ALA A 70 -1.24 -4.98 -2.82
C ALA A 70 -1.41 -5.68 -1.48
N ARG A 71 -0.40 -6.46 -1.09
CA ARG A 71 -0.37 -7.21 0.17
C ARG A 71 -0.42 -6.27 1.37
N TYR A 72 0.28 -5.14 1.31
CA TYR A 72 0.22 -4.10 2.34
C TYR A 72 -1.18 -3.48 2.42
N GLY A 73 -1.79 -3.13 1.29
CA GLY A 73 -3.19 -2.67 1.24
C GLY A 73 -4.17 -3.66 1.87
N HIS A 74 -4.06 -4.95 1.55
CA HIS A 74 -4.89 -6.00 2.17
C HIS A 74 -4.69 -6.08 3.68
N TYR A 75 -3.44 -6.00 4.13
CA TYR A 75 -3.13 -5.98 5.55
C TYR A 75 -3.85 -4.82 6.24
N LEU A 76 -3.75 -3.60 5.70
CA LEU A 76 -4.39 -2.40 6.24
C LEU A 76 -5.92 -2.53 6.30
N ILE A 77 -6.56 -3.00 5.22
CA ILE A 77 -8.01 -3.24 5.19
C ILE A 77 -8.42 -4.30 6.22
N ASN A 78 -7.65 -5.39 6.36
CA ASN A 78 -7.92 -6.41 7.35
C ASN A 78 -7.78 -5.90 8.79
N GLN A 79 -6.84 -4.99 9.06
CA GLN A 79 -6.76 -4.36 10.38
C GLN A 79 -7.98 -3.48 10.65
N LEU A 80 -8.47 -2.76 9.64
CA LEU A 80 -9.66 -1.92 9.80
C LEU A 80 -10.94 -2.75 9.97
N LEU A 81 -11.07 -3.90 9.28
CA LEU A 81 -12.19 -4.83 9.47
C LEU A 81 -12.31 -5.34 10.92
N LYS A 82 -11.19 -5.52 11.62
CA LYS A 82 -11.18 -5.96 13.03
C LYS A 82 -11.77 -4.92 13.99
N THR A 83 -11.87 -3.66 13.59
CA THR A 83 -12.48 -2.59 14.41
C THR A 83 -14.00 -2.65 14.42
N GLU A 84 -14.61 -3.47 13.55
CA GLU A 84 -16.05 -3.48 13.30
C GLU A 84 -16.63 -2.13 12.81
N LEU A 85 -15.82 -1.14 12.44
CA LEU A 85 -16.29 0.10 11.80
C LEU A 85 -16.81 -0.13 10.38
N ILE A 86 -16.17 -1.07 9.68
CA ILE A 86 -16.50 -1.50 8.33
C ILE A 86 -16.67 -3.02 8.29
N MET A 87 -17.36 -3.51 7.26
CA MET A 87 -17.46 -4.92 6.94
C MET A 87 -17.30 -5.15 5.45
N ASN A 88 -16.89 -6.36 5.08
CA ASN A 88 -16.90 -6.79 3.69
C ASN A 88 -18.34 -6.75 3.17
N SER A 89 -18.62 -6.01 2.08
CA SER A 89 -19.95 -5.94 1.49
C SER A 89 -20.20 -7.00 0.41
N SER A 90 -19.20 -7.83 0.11
CA SER A 90 -19.29 -8.91 -0.88
C SER A 90 -18.95 -10.27 -0.27
N ILE A 91 -19.76 -11.28 -0.58
CA ILE A 91 -19.64 -12.67 -0.09
C ILE A 91 -18.54 -13.46 -0.84
N ASP A 92 -17.88 -12.90 -1.84
CA ASP A 92 -16.82 -13.59 -2.60
C ASP A 92 -15.47 -12.90 -2.45
N ASP A 93 -14.52 -13.59 -1.80
CA ASP A 93 -13.08 -13.31 -1.69
C ASP A 93 -12.43 -13.05 -3.06
N THR A 94 -12.62 -11.86 -3.64
CA THR A 94 -12.09 -11.55 -4.98
C THR A 94 -11.33 -10.24 -5.03
N PHE A 95 -10.31 -10.14 -4.18
CA PHE A 95 -9.12 -9.38 -4.54
C PHE A 95 -8.33 -10.17 -5.60
N SER A 96 -8.41 -9.78 -6.88
CA SER A 96 -7.55 -10.40 -7.90
C SER A 96 -6.15 -9.79 -7.84
N TYR A 97 -5.21 -10.50 -7.22
CA TYR A 97 -3.78 -10.21 -7.31
C TYR A 97 -3.29 -10.57 -8.72
N ASN A 98 -3.15 -9.57 -9.58
CA ASN A 98 -2.26 -9.67 -10.75
C ASN A 98 -1.15 -8.67 -10.52
N GLY A 99 0.10 -9.16 -10.46
CA GLY A 99 1.30 -8.47 -10.00
C GLY A 99 1.80 -7.33 -10.90
N ILE A 100 0.91 -6.56 -11.52
CA ILE A 100 1.24 -5.37 -12.29
C ILE A 100 0.13 -4.35 -11.97
N ASN A 101 0.44 -3.41 -11.08
CA ASN A 101 -0.43 -2.34 -10.59
C ASN A 101 -1.61 -2.82 -9.74
N ILE A 102 -1.68 -2.34 -8.48
CA ILE A 102 -2.99 -2.21 -7.80
C ILE A 102 -3.71 -1.02 -8.42
N LEU A 103 -4.11 -1.18 -9.67
CA LEU A 103 -5.40 -0.66 -10.04
C LEU A 103 -6.36 -1.58 -9.30
N LEU A 104 -7.07 -1.05 -8.31
CA LEU A 104 -8.31 -1.67 -7.87
C LEU A 104 -9.19 -1.78 -9.12
N ARG A 105 -9.06 -2.87 -9.89
CA ARG A 105 -9.90 -3.12 -11.08
C ARG A 105 -11.36 -3.30 -10.68
N LYS A 106 -11.63 -3.43 -9.38
CA LYS A 106 -12.93 -3.31 -8.75
C LYS A 106 -12.80 -2.39 -7.54
N PRO A 107 -13.76 -1.47 -7.32
CA PRO A 107 -13.81 -0.67 -6.10
C PRO A 107 -13.71 -1.58 -4.87
N ILE A 108 -13.02 -1.14 -3.82
CA ILE A 108 -13.04 -1.86 -2.54
C ILE A 108 -14.50 -1.83 -2.05
N GLU A 109 -15.17 -2.96 -2.11
CA GLU A 109 -16.55 -3.11 -1.67
C GLU A 109 -16.56 -3.33 -0.14
N PHE A 110 -16.76 -2.25 0.61
CA PHE A 110 -16.99 -2.30 2.05
C PHE A 110 -18.28 -1.56 2.42
N ALA A 111 -18.97 -2.07 3.43
CA ALA A 111 -20.12 -1.42 4.04
C ALA A 111 -19.73 -0.83 5.40
N TRP A 112 -20.20 0.37 5.68
CA TRP A 112 -20.09 0.97 7.01
C TRP A 112 -21.07 0.29 7.95
N ARG A 113 -20.61 -0.08 9.15
CA ARG A 113 -21.48 -0.61 10.22
C ARG A 113 -22.05 0.48 11.11
N VAL A 114 -21.54 1.71 10.99
CA VAL A 114 -21.94 2.87 11.78
C VAL A 114 -22.79 3.85 10.96
N PRO A 115 -23.66 4.65 11.62
CA PRO A 115 -24.45 5.68 10.95
C PRO A 115 -23.58 6.70 10.18
N ALA A 116 -24.13 7.25 9.10
CA ALA A 116 -23.41 8.18 8.22
C ALA A 116 -22.92 9.45 8.96
N GLU A 117 -23.73 10.00 9.86
CA GLU A 117 -23.38 11.16 10.69
C GLU A 117 -22.18 10.87 11.59
N TYR A 118 -22.18 9.69 12.24
CA TYR A 118 -21.08 9.25 13.08
C TYR A 118 -19.79 9.03 12.28
N ARG A 119 -19.90 8.47 11.08
CA ARG A 119 -18.76 8.30 10.17
C ARG A 119 -18.10 9.63 9.84
N THR A 120 -18.91 10.64 9.48
CA THR A 120 -18.38 11.96 9.10
C THR A 120 -17.65 12.59 10.27
N LEU A 121 -18.29 12.63 11.45
CA LEU A 121 -17.68 13.16 12.67
C LEU A 121 -16.39 12.43 13.03
N LEU A 122 -16.38 11.09 12.99
CA LEU A 122 -15.19 10.29 13.29
C LEU A 122 -14.03 10.59 12.32
N CYS A 123 -14.32 10.73 11.02
CA CYS A 123 -13.29 11.05 10.02
C CYS A 123 -12.76 12.48 10.17
N GLU A 124 -13.64 13.43 10.52
CA GLU A 124 -13.26 14.82 10.82
C GLU A 124 -12.36 14.88 12.07
N ASP A 125 -12.78 14.24 13.16
CA ASP A 125 -12.01 14.15 14.40
C ASP A 125 -10.61 13.55 14.13
N ILE A 126 -10.55 12.40 13.45
CA ILE A 126 -9.26 11.77 13.12
C ILE A 126 -8.40 12.72 12.29
N ARG A 127 -8.96 13.37 11.27
CA ARG A 127 -8.20 14.29 10.42
C ARG A 127 -7.66 15.47 11.22
N GLU A 128 -8.45 16.04 12.12
CA GLU A 128 -8.03 17.13 13.00
C GLU A 128 -6.80 16.73 13.83
N TYR A 129 -6.79 15.53 14.41
CA TYR A 129 -5.62 15.05 15.17
C TYR A 129 -4.42 14.70 14.29
N LEU A 130 -4.62 14.20 13.07
CA LEU A 130 -3.52 13.88 12.15
C LEU A 130 -2.85 15.13 11.57
N GLU A 131 -3.56 16.26 11.51
CA GLU A 131 -3.06 17.55 11.02
C GLU A 131 -2.35 18.38 12.11
N GLN A 132 -2.41 17.95 13.38
CA GLN A 132 -1.70 18.60 14.48
C GLN A 132 -0.18 18.47 14.31
N GLU A 133 0.56 19.51 14.73
CA GLU A 133 2.03 19.50 14.71
C GLU A 133 2.62 18.37 15.58
N THR A 134 1.89 17.97 16.62
CA THR A 134 2.28 16.88 17.53
C THR A 134 1.18 15.84 17.59
N LEU A 135 1.48 14.61 17.18
CA LEU A 135 0.54 13.51 17.31
C LEU A 135 0.31 13.14 18.79
N PRO A 136 -0.89 12.67 19.16
CA PRO A 136 -1.16 12.11 20.48
C PRO A 136 -0.22 10.93 20.82
N ASP A 137 0.17 10.80 22.09
CA ASP A 137 1.12 9.77 22.57
C ASP A 137 0.85 8.34 22.03
N PRO A 138 -0.40 7.84 21.96
CA PRO A 138 -0.66 6.50 21.43
C PRO A 138 -0.23 6.34 19.97
N TRP A 139 -0.33 7.40 19.17
CA TRP A 139 -0.02 7.41 17.74
C TRP A 139 1.42 7.84 17.43
N ALA A 140 1.97 8.78 18.20
CA ALA A 140 3.36 9.23 18.04
C ALA A 140 4.34 8.04 18.11
N ASN A 141 4.09 7.11 19.03
CA ASN A 141 4.90 5.89 19.18
C ASN A 141 4.79 4.92 17.99
N GLN A 142 3.71 4.98 17.22
CA GLN A 142 3.46 4.09 16.07
C GLN A 142 3.98 4.68 14.76
N LEU A 143 4.18 6.00 14.69
CA LEU A 143 4.51 6.71 13.45
C LEU A 143 5.74 6.14 12.73
N THR A 144 6.80 5.85 13.48
CA THR A 144 8.02 5.26 12.89
C THR A 144 7.75 3.89 12.28
N GLU A 145 6.97 3.06 12.94
CA GLU A 145 6.62 1.72 12.46
C GLU A 145 5.80 1.79 11.17
N VAL A 146 4.80 2.70 11.13
CA VAL A 146 3.98 2.93 9.92
C VAL A 146 4.83 3.43 8.75
N VAL A 147 5.71 4.41 8.99
CA VAL A 147 6.60 4.93 7.96
C VAL A 147 7.54 3.83 7.45
N CYS A 148 8.10 3.01 8.33
CA CYS A 148 8.92 1.86 7.95
C CYS A 148 8.17 0.86 7.08
N ALA A 149 6.97 0.45 7.51
CA ALA A 149 6.14 -0.50 6.77
C ALA A 149 5.77 0.04 5.38
N LEU A 150 5.41 1.32 5.30
CA LEU A 150 5.08 1.98 4.04
C LEU A 150 6.28 2.01 3.08
N ARG A 151 7.46 2.39 3.58
CA ARG A 151 8.69 2.43 2.79
C ARG A 151 9.11 1.07 2.26
N LEU A 152 8.95 0.03 3.07
CA LEU A 152 9.20 -1.33 2.65
C LEU A 152 8.23 -1.74 1.54
N ALA A 153 6.95 -1.42 1.68
CA ALA A 153 5.94 -1.68 0.65
C ALA A 153 6.27 -0.95 -0.67
N GLU A 154 6.71 0.31 -0.63
CA GLU A 154 7.16 1.07 -1.82
C GLU A 154 8.37 0.41 -2.51
N CYS A 155 9.34 -0.10 -1.75
CA CYS A 155 10.50 -0.78 -2.33
C CYS A 155 10.13 -2.16 -2.89
N GLN A 156 9.20 -2.87 -2.25
CA GLN A 156 8.72 -4.16 -2.73
C GLN A 156 7.88 -4.04 -4.00
N GLU A 157 7.05 -3.00 -4.13
CA GLU A 157 6.32 -2.69 -5.37
C GLU A 157 7.32 -2.48 -6.51
N PHE A 158 8.31 -1.61 -6.30
CA PHE A 158 9.33 -1.33 -7.33
C PHE A 158 10.19 -2.56 -7.69
N PHE A 159 10.46 -3.44 -6.72
CA PHE A 159 11.10 -4.73 -6.99
C PHE A 159 10.21 -5.64 -7.84
N ASP A 160 8.92 -5.74 -7.53
CA ASP A 160 7.96 -6.53 -8.29
C ASP A 160 7.83 -6.00 -9.74
N GLU A 161 7.83 -4.68 -9.93
CA GLU A 161 7.90 -4.04 -11.25
C GLU A 161 9.18 -4.45 -12.01
N CYS A 162 10.35 -4.23 -11.39
CA CYS A 162 11.64 -4.50 -12.02
C CYS A 162 11.80 -5.97 -12.44
N THR A 163 11.35 -6.89 -11.59
CA THR A 163 11.41 -8.34 -11.84
C THR A 163 10.42 -8.77 -12.91
N THR A 164 9.22 -8.20 -12.92
CA THR A 164 8.19 -8.50 -13.92
C THR A 164 8.58 -8.00 -15.30
N GLU A 165 9.06 -6.77 -15.42
CA GLU A 165 9.56 -6.19 -16.68
C GLU A 165 10.68 -7.02 -17.32
N ARG A 166 11.50 -7.69 -16.49
CA ARG A 166 12.64 -8.51 -16.93
C ARG A 166 12.32 -10.00 -17.01
N HIS A 167 11.08 -10.39 -16.73
CA HIS A 167 10.62 -11.78 -16.72
C HIS A 167 11.47 -12.69 -15.80
N PHE A 168 11.83 -12.19 -14.63
CA PHE A 168 12.55 -13.00 -13.63
C PHE A 168 11.60 -13.98 -12.93
N SER A 169 12.07 -15.22 -12.76
CA SER A 169 11.36 -16.20 -11.94
C SER A 169 11.63 -15.92 -10.46
N VAL A 170 10.61 -15.45 -9.75
CA VAL A 170 10.71 -15.13 -8.32
C VAL A 170 9.98 -16.20 -7.51
N SER A 171 10.68 -16.86 -6.58
CA SER A 171 10.07 -17.76 -5.61
C SER A 171 9.70 -16.99 -4.33
N ASP A 172 8.75 -17.52 -3.54
CA ASP A 172 8.41 -16.88 -2.26
C ASP A 172 9.61 -16.80 -1.31
N THR A 173 10.47 -17.83 -1.31
CA THR A 173 11.70 -17.84 -0.52
C THR A 173 12.66 -16.74 -0.95
N SER A 174 12.90 -16.57 -2.26
CA SER A 174 13.83 -15.54 -2.73
C SER A 174 13.27 -14.13 -2.54
N LYS A 175 11.95 -13.95 -2.70
CA LYS A 175 11.25 -12.69 -2.36
C LYS A 175 11.36 -12.35 -0.87
N HIS A 176 11.27 -13.36 0.00
CA HIS A 176 11.44 -13.18 1.44
C HIS A 176 12.86 -12.74 1.79
N SER A 177 13.89 -13.42 1.27
CA SER A 177 15.30 -13.02 1.47
C SER A 177 15.57 -11.58 0.99
N PHE A 178 15.03 -11.21 -0.18
CA PHE A 178 15.16 -9.85 -0.69
C PHE A 178 14.46 -8.83 0.22
N THR A 179 13.29 -9.19 0.77
CA THR A 179 12.54 -8.34 1.71
C THR A 179 13.33 -8.09 3.00
N ILE A 180 14.00 -9.11 3.55
CA ILE A 180 14.86 -8.95 4.73
C ILE A 180 15.98 -7.95 4.43
N MET A 181 16.69 -8.14 3.32
CA MET A 181 17.73 -7.21 2.89
C MET A 181 17.19 -5.78 2.76
N LEU A 182 16.04 -5.57 2.10
CA LEU A 182 15.43 -4.25 1.97
C LEU A 182 15.11 -3.60 3.32
N SER A 183 14.58 -4.37 4.27
CA SER A 183 14.29 -3.88 5.62
C SER A 183 15.56 -3.38 6.32
N GLU A 184 16.68 -4.11 6.20
CA GLU A 184 17.97 -3.68 6.75
C GLU A 184 18.51 -2.42 6.08
N LEU A 185 18.34 -2.29 4.76
CA LEU A 185 18.79 -1.13 4.00
C LEU A 185 18.00 0.13 4.35
N LEU A 186 16.68 0.03 4.52
CA LEU A 186 15.80 1.17 4.82
C LEU A 186 16.06 1.80 6.21
N ASN A 187 16.74 1.09 7.11
CA ASN A 187 17.22 1.66 8.37
C ASN A 187 18.33 2.71 8.17
N LYS A 188 19.04 2.66 7.03
CA LYS A 188 20.22 3.49 6.76
C LYS A 188 20.04 4.40 5.55
N TYR A 189 19.28 3.94 4.57
CA TYR A 189 19.13 4.58 3.26
C TYR A 189 17.68 5.04 3.02
N SER A 190 17.52 6.00 2.13
CA SER A 190 16.22 6.47 1.68
C SER A 190 15.52 5.47 0.75
N VAL A 191 14.22 5.65 0.50
CA VAL A 191 13.49 4.83 -0.50
C VAL A 191 14.12 5.01 -1.88
N ALA A 192 14.49 6.24 -2.25
CA ALA A 192 15.13 6.53 -3.53
C ALA A 192 16.45 5.76 -3.71
N GLN A 193 17.25 5.66 -2.66
CA GLN A 193 18.50 4.91 -2.65
C GLN A 193 18.28 3.40 -2.73
N CYS A 194 17.31 2.87 -1.98
CA CYS A 194 16.95 1.45 -2.05
C CYS A 194 16.41 1.07 -3.43
N GLN A 195 15.56 1.90 -4.04
CA GLN A 195 15.05 1.68 -5.39
C GLN A 195 16.16 1.79 -6.45
N PHE A 196 17.14 2.69 -6.27
CA PHE A 196 18.32 2.71 -7.12
C PHE A 196 19.07 1.38 -7.09
N LEU A 197 19.32 0.82 -5.89
CA LEU A 197 19.97 -0.49 -5.73
C LEU A 197 19.17 -1.62 -6.39
N ILE A 198 17.83 -1.61 -6.23
CA ILE A 198 16.95 -2.58 -6.90
C ILE A 198 17.13 -2.49 -8.42
N LEU A 199 17.10 -1.29 -8.99
CA LEU A 199 17.20 -1.11 -10.43
C LEU A 199 18.56 -1.55 -10.99
N GLU A 200 19.66 -1.13 -10.34
CA GLU A 200 21.00 -1.48 -10.80
C GLU A 200 21.29 -2.98 -10.64
N SER A 201 20.90 -3.58 -9.52
CA SER A 201 21.03 -5.04 -9.34
C SER A 201 20.20 -5.82 -10.35
N ALA A 202 18.98 -5.37 -10.66
CA ALA A 202 18.13 -6.00 -11.68
C ALA A 202 18.75 -5.90 -13.09
N LYS A 203 19.35 -4.76 -13.46
CA LYS A 203 20.07 -4.60 -14.73
C LYS A 203 21.26 -5.54 -14.81
N MET A 204 22.12 -5.55 -13.80
CA MET A 204 23.31 -6.40 -13.77
C MET A 204 22.97 -7.89 -13.75
N ALA A 205 21.92 -8.28 -13.01
CA ALA A 205 21.41 -9.64 -13.03
C ALA A 205 20.87 -10.03 -14.42
N SER A 206 20.15 -9.14 -15.10
CA SER A 206 19.66 -9.35 -16.47
C SER A 206 20.82 -9.57 -17.44
N ASP A 207 21.88 -8.75 -17.35
CA ASP A 207 23.10 -8.92 -18.15
C ASP A 207 23.78 -10.26 -17.87
N ALA A 208 23.86 -10.67 -16.59
CA ALA A 208 24.45 -11.95 -16.20
C ALA A 208 23.65 -13.14 -16.76
N LEU A 209 22.31 -13.03 -16.78
CA LEU A 209 21.41 -14.03 -17.37
C LEU A 209 21.59 -14.10 -18.90
N ALA A 210 21.65 -12.95 -19.58
CA ALA A 210 21.88 -12.88 -21.02
C ALA A 210 23.22 -13.49 -21.43
N LYS A 211 24.27 -13.28 -20.61
CA LYS A 211 25.60 -13.88 -20.77
C LYS A 211 25.66 -15.36 -20.34
N ARG A 212 24.57 -15.94 -19.85
CA ARG A 212 24.48 -17.32 -19.30
C ARG A 212 25.46 -17.59 -18.15
N THR A 213 25.82 -16.55 -17.42
CA THR A 213 26.68 -16.62 -16.22
C THR A 213 25.88 -16.86 -14.94
N CYS A 214 24.56 -16.69 -15.00
CA CYS A 214 23.63 -16.96 -13.90
C CYS A 214 22.44 -17.79 -14.42
N ASN A 215 21.92 -18.67 -13.58
CA ASN A 215 20.69 -19.42 -13.86
C ASN A 215 19.49 -18.57 -13.43
N SER A 216 18.42 -18.55 -14.23
CA SER A 216 17.18 -17.83 -13.91
C SER A 216 16.59 -18.19 -12.55
N TYR A 217 16.84 -19.42 -12.06
CA TYR A 217 16.41 -19.86 -10.73
C TYR A 217 17.07 -19.09 -9.58
N TYR A 218 18.33 -18.65 -9.74
CA TYR A 218 19.12 -17.95 -8.72
C TYR A 218 19.22 -16.44 -8.98
N ILE A 219 18.39 -15.91 -9.87
CA ILE A 219 18.52 -14.53 -10.34
C ILE A 219 18.31 -13.50 -9.21
N ILE A 220 17.44 -13.81 -8.25
CA ILE A 220 17.20 -12.94 -7.09
C ILE A 220 18.34 -13.01 -6.09
N ASP A 221 18.92 -14.19 -5.85
CA ASP A 221 20.12 -14.32 -5.01
C ASP A 221 21.30 -13.55 -5.65
N GLN A 222 21.40 -13.58 -6.99
CA GLN A 222 22.35 -12.77 -7.71
C GLN A 222 22.12 -11.28 -7.51
N MET A 223 20.87 -10.80 -7.55
CA MET A 223 20.55 -9.41 -7.24
C MET A 223 20.95 -9.03 -5.81
N ILE A 224 20.69 -9.89 -4.83
CA ILE A 224 21.09 -9.67 -3.42
C ILE A 224 22.61 -9.54 -3.31
N ASN A 225 23.36 -10.43 -3.95
CA ASN A 225 24.82 -10.40 -3.95
C ASN A 225 25.35 -9.11 -4.60
N ILE A 226 24.79 -8.71 -5.75
CA ILE A 226 25.16 -7.46 -6.43
C ILE A 226 24.87 -6.25 -5.53
N CYS A 227 23.72 -6.20 -4.86
CA CYS A 227 23.41 -5.13 -3.90
C CYS A 227 24.46 -5.07 -2.78
N ALA A 228 24.82 -6.21 -2.20
CA ALA A 228 25.80 -6.29 -1.12
C ALA A 228 27.20 -5.84 -1.57
N GLU A 229 27.64 -6.30 -2.75
CA GLU A 229 28.91 -5.88 -3.37
C GLU A 229 28.93 -4.37 -3.62
N PHE A 230 27.88 -3.83 -4.24
CA PHE A 230 27.78 -2.40 -4.55
C PHE A 230 27.83 -1.53 -3.29
N ILE A 231 27.15 -1.93 -2.22
CA ILE A 231 27.20 -1.25 -0.93
C ILE A 231 28.61 -1.30 -0.33
N ASN A 232 29.27 -2.45 -0.41
CA ASN A 232 30.64 -2.61 0.12
C ASN A 232 31.63 -1.74 -0.65
N GLU A 233 31.50 -1.65 -1.97
CA GLU A 233 32.31 -0.77 -2.81
C GLU A 233 32.10 0.70 -2.45
N ILE A 234 30.85 1.15 -2.36
CA ILE A 234 30.53 2.53 -1.97
C ILE A 234 31.10 2.89 -0.60
N LYS A 235 30.99 1.97 0.38
CA LYS A 235 31.59 2.16 1.71
C LYS A 235 33.11 2.25 1.65
N LYS A 236 33.76 1.37 0.89
CA LYS A 236 35.22 1.35 0.71
C LYS A 236 35.72 2.65 0.09
N GLU A 237 34.99 3.17 -0.88
CA GLU A 237 35.33 4.39 -1.60
C GLU A 237 34.84 5.67 -0.91
N LYS A 238 34.14 5.54 0.22
CA LYS A 238 33.53 6.65 0.97
C LYS A 238 32.64 7.54 0.10
N ARG A 239 31.95 6.94 -0.87
CA ARG A 239 30.98 7.62 -1.71
C ARG A 239 29.61 7.59 -1.07
N GLU A 240 28.76 8.51 -1.47
CA GLU A 240 27.33 8.45 -1.14
C GLU A 240 26.60 7.56 -2.16
N LEU A 241 25.58 6.84 -1.68
CA LEU A 241 24.71 6.05 -2.54
C LEU A 241 23.78 7.01 -3.31
N PRO A 242 23.73 6.96 -4.65
CA PRO A 242 22.89 7.87 -5.41
C PRO A 242 21.40 7.54 -5.24
N ASP A 243 20.58 8.58 -5.35
CA ASP A 243 19.12 8.45 -5.40
C ASP A 243 18.65 7.98 -6.78
N LEU A 244 17.56 7.21 -6.81
CA LEU A 244 16.82 6.96 -8.06
C LEU A 244 16.30 8.29 -8.64
N LYS A 245 16.38 8.42 -9.96
CA LYS A 245 15.88 9.60 -10.68
C LYS A 245 14.36 9.70 -10.57
N GLN A 246 13.86 10.93 -10.41
CA GLN A 246 12.45 11.20 -10.10
C GLN A 246 11.48 10.75 -11.20
N ASN A 247 11.91 10.71 -12.46
CA ASN A 247 11.10 10.26 -13.60
C ASN A 247 10.90 8.74 -13.66
N LEU A 248 11.55 7.98 -12.78
CA LEU A 248 11.44 6.52 -12.67
C LEU A 248 10.65 6.12 -11.41
N ARG A 249 10.04 7.08 -10.73
CA ARG A 249 9.32 6.85 -9.48
C ARG A 249 7.91 6.30 -9.76
N PRO A 250 7.46 5.27 -9.01
CA PRO A 250 6.06 4.87 -9.01
C PRO A 250 5.12 6.01 -8.58
N ILE A 251 3.86 5.92 -9.02
CA ILE A 251 2.79 6.84 -8.59
C ILE A 251 2.59 6.67 -7.08
N ARG A 252 2.57 7.76 -6.32
CA ARG A 252 2.30 7.69 -4.87
C ARG A 252 0.90 7.16 -4.61
N SER A 253 0.79 6.32 -3.58
CA SER A 253 -0.50 5.77 -3.15
C SER A 253 -1.28 6.75 -2.26
N MET A 254 -2.58 6.47 -2.06
CA MET A 254 -3.41 7.25 -1.13
C MET A 254 -2.88 7.20 0.31
N ILE A 255 -2.39 6.03 0.74
CA ILE A 255 -1.73 5.91 2.05
C ILE A 255 -0.50 6.81 2.12
N ASN A 256 0.28 6.93 1.03
CA ASN A 256 1.43 7.84 1.00
C ASN A 256 1.00 9.31 1.11
N GLN A 257 -0.12 9.68 0.50
CA GLN A 257 -0.65 11.04 0.61
C GLN A 257 -1.03 11.35 2.06
N VAL A 258 -1.81 10.48 2.71
CA VAL A 258 -2.17 10.69 4.12
C VAL A 258 -0.92 10.79 5.00
N VAL A 259 0.05 9.90 4.83
CA VAL A 259 1.27 9.91 5.66
C VAL A 259 2.15 11.15 5.40
N TYR A 260 2.47 11.45 4.14
CA TYR A 260 3.48 12.47 3.82
C TYR A 260 2.92 13.86 3.52
N GLU A 261 1.61 13.99 3.32
CA GLU A 261 0.98 15.29 3.02
C GLU A 261 0.10 15.76 4.19
N VAL A 262 -0.47 14.85 4.99
CA VAL A 262 -1.28 15.20 6.18
C VAL A 262 -0.44 15.11 7.46
N ILE A 263 0.17 13.95 7.74
CA ILE A 263 0.85 13.72 9.02
C ILE A 263 2.26 14.32 9.06
N LEU A 264 3.01 14.21 7.95
CA LEU A 264 4.41 14.64 7.86
C LEU A 264 4.63 15.69 6.76
N PRO A 265 3.92 16.84 6.81
CA PRO A 265 4.05 17.86 5.78
C PRO A 265 5.51 18.36 5.71
N GLY A 266 6.09 18.30 4.51
CA GLY A 266 7.48 18.72 4.27
C GLY A 266 8.54 17.63 4.49
N PHE A 267 8.19 16.47 5.04
CA PHE A 267 9.10 15.33 5.05
C PHE A 267 9.19 14.71 3.65
N ASP A 268 10.40 14.67 3.08
CA ASP A 268 10.60 13.96 1.82
C ASP A 268 10.63 12.44 2.07
N GLY A 269 9.45 11.84 2.09
CA GLY A 269 9.26 10.39 2.25
C GLY A 269 10.06 9.54 1.28
N PHE A 270 10.50 10.09 0.15
CA PHE A 270 11.27 9.38 -0.87
C PHE A 270 12.78 9.51 -0.67
N ARG A 271 13.29 10.72 -0.45
CA ARG A 271 14.74 11.01 -0.41
C ARG A 271 15.33 11.13 0.98
N ALA A 272 14.52 11.44 1.99
CA ALA A 272 15.02 11.53 3.36
C ALA A 272 15.29 10.11 3.91
N PRO A 273 16.39 9.83 4.62
CA PRO A 273 16.52 8.59 5.38
C PRO A 273 15.61 8.62 6.62
N LEU A 274 15.31 7.45 7.18
CA LEU A 274 14.43 7.34 8.35
C LEU A 274 14.97 8.10 9.57
N SER A 275 16.30 8.19 9.70
CA SER A 275 16.97 8.95 10.76
C SER A 275 16.68 10.46 10.76
N LYS A 276 16.08 11.00 9.69
CA LYS A 276 15.62 12.39 9.62
C LYS A 276 14.15 12.55 10.00
N LEU A 277 13.45 11.46 10.34
CA LEU A 277 12.09 11.54 10.86
C LEU A 277 12.17 12.16 12.26
N ILE A 278 11.62 13.37 12.40
CA ILE A 278 11.48 14.06 13.68
C ILE A 278 10.05 13.74 14.15
N ILE A 279 9.94 13.19 15.35
CA ILE A 279 8.68 12.88 16.04
C ILE A 279 8.45 13.95 17.10
#